data_AF-A0A2N5VQ55-F1
#
_entry.id   AF-A0A2N5VQ55-F1
#
_cell.length_a   1.000
_cell.length_b   1.000
_cell.length_c   1.000
_cell.angle_alpha   90.00
_cell.angle_beta   90.00
_cell.angle_gamma   90.00
#
_symmetry.space_group_name_H-M   'P 1'
#
loop_
_entity.id
_entity.type
_entity.pdbx_description
1 polymer ?
#
loop_
_entity_poly.entity_id
_entity_poly.type
_entity_poly.pdbx_seq_one_letter_code
_entity_poly.pdbx_strand_id
1 'polypeptide(L)'
;MTDSTTAMKLATHQQVQLFGGAIVIDLPPNIVDVSTFRQVPDTQEVFIINPKEKNERDEPTKEKEGQDEEENSSSLMKDLSMIVEVLESVDLNDNPEYHQPPSTGSSVDPGGYPRAIMKYHFDALAHDNSAQLATIKSIELPDNVAQFTEPPAPQSGVTGGAGGPRRTPEPVTCYGQQSVSKFNASASESHDVHIWLSLWRLNGVGNNGRGTDLVLTFNLPHLPTTNPAHFQRSFEYTRRIFHHSARSLRIVDWTLFS
;
A
#
# COMPACT_ATOMS: atom_id res chain seq x y z
N MET A 1 24.58 -27.74 4.82
CA MET A 1 24.44 -26.45 5.53
C MET A 1 22.97 -26.10 5.48
N THR A 2 22.28 -26.35 6.59
CA THR A 2 20.81 -26.30 6.69
C THR A 2 20.35 -24.86 6.85
N ASP A 3 19.55 -24.41 5.88
CA ASP A 3 18.93 -23.10 5.80
C ASP A 3 17.83 -23.01 6.88
N SER A 4 18.11 -22.27 7.94
CA SER A 4 17.20 -22.10 9.08
C SER A 4 16.25 -20.94 8.81
N THR A 5 15.35 -21.12 7.84
CA THR A 5 14.22 -20.22 7.64
C THR A 5 13.23 -20.49 8.76
N THR A 6 13.40 -19.79 9.89
CA THR A 6 12.34 -19.65 10.88
C THR A 6 11.12 -19.09 10.16
N ALA A 7 10.14 -19.95 9.88
CA ALA A 7 8.84 -19.56 9.40
C ALA A 7 8.20 -18.69 10.48
N MET A 8 8.42 -17.38 10.43
CA MET A 8 7.50 -16.47 11.10
C MET A 8 6.15 -16.70 10.43
N LYS A 9 5.24 -17.30 11.21
CA LYS A 9 3.83 -17.53 10.90
C LYS A 9 3.26 -16.26 10.27
N LEU A 10 2.41 -16.42 9.25
CA LEU A 10 1.76 -15.32 8.53
C LEU A 10 1.25 -14.29 9.55
N ALA A 11 1.56 -13.01 9.31
CA ALA A 11 1.11 -11.93 10.17
C ALA A 11 -0.41 -12.05 10.39
N THR A 12 -0.83 -11.94 11.65
CA THR A 12 -2.24 -11.84 12.01
C THR A 12 -2.87 -10.70 11.20
N HIS A 13 -4.09 -10.91 10.74
CA HIS A 13 -4.84 -9.95 9.93
C HIS A 13 -6.32 -10.05 10.27
N GLN A 14 -7.06 -9.01 9.90
CA GLN A 14 -8.52 -8.95 9.94
C GLN A 14 -9.02 -8.39 8.62
N GLN A 15 -10.15 -8.92 8.14
CA GLN A 15 -10.81 -8.37 6.96
C GLN A 15 -11.53 -7.08 7.33
N VAL A 16 -11.32 -6.04 6.53
CA VAL A 16 -11.86 -4.70 6.68
C VAL A 16 -12.69 -4.36 5.46
N GLN A 17 -13.84 -3.72 5.68
CA GLN A 17 -14.69 -3.15 4.65
C GLN A 17 -14.35 -1.68 4.49
N LEU A 18 -14.09 -1.26 3.26
CA LEU A 18 -13.76 0.13 2.90
C LEU A 18 -14.88 0.69 2.04
N PHE A 19 -15.08 2.01 2.11
CA PHE A 19 -16.03 2.75 1.27
C PHE A 19 -17.44 2.12 1.30
N GLY A 20 -17.97 1.91 2.50
CA GLY A 20 -19.28 1.29 2.69
C GLY A 20 -19.36 -0.19 2.29
N GLY A 21 -18.23 -0.89 2.20
CA GLY A 21 -18.15 -2.31 1.84
C GLY A 21 -17.98 -2.60 0.36
N ALA A 22 -17.82 -1.55 -0.47
CA ALA A 22 -17.54 -1.72 -1.89
C ALA A 22 -16.17 -2.35 -2.16
N ILE A 23 -15.21 -2.17 -1.23
CA ILE A 23 -13.90 -2.81 -1.26
C ILE A 23 -13.70 -3.57 0.04
N VAL A 24 -13.09 -4.76 -0.04
CA VAL A 24 -12.61 -5.51 1.12
C VAL A 24 -11.10 -5.69 1.03
N ILE A 25 -10.43 -5.67 2.17
CA ILE A 25 -8.98 -5.86 2.28
C ILE A 25 -8.66 -6.50 3.62
N ASP A 26 -7.61 -7.32 3.69
CA ASP A 26 -7.04 -7.76 4.95
C ASP A 26 -6.01 -6.73 5.44
N LEU A 27 -6.21 -6.21 6.64
CA LEU A 27 -5.27 -5.30 7.31
C LEU A 27 -4.78 -5.92 8.62
N PRO A 28 -3.69 -5.41 9.23
CA PRO A 28 -3.26 -5.87 10.54
C PRO A 28 -4.39 -5.77 11.60
N PRO A 29 -4.33 -6.55 12.68
CA PRO A 29 -5.27 -6.41 13.80
C PRO A 29 -5.01 -5.10 14.56
N ASN A 30 -5.96 -4.72 15.41
CA ASN A 30 -5.87 -3.53 16.29
C ASN A 30 -5.70 -2.20 15.54
N ILE A 31 -6.20 -2.12 14.31
CA ILE A 31 -6.32 -0.83 13.62
C ILE A 31 -7.44 -0.01 14.23
N VAL A 32 -7.26 1.30 14.19
CA VAL A 32 -8.29 2.29 14.49
C VAL A 32 -8.51 3.10 13.23
N ASP A 33 -9.76 3.17 12.82
CA ASP A 33 -10.23 4.06 11.77
C ASP A 33 -10.18 5.52 12.28
N VAL A 34 -9.40 6.34 11.59
CA VAL A 34 -9.21 7.76 11.93
C VAL A 34 -10.49 8.58 11.73
N SER A 35 -11.41 8.13 10.86
CA SER A 35 -12.71 8.78 10.62
C SER A 35 -13.55 8.91 11.89
N THR A 36 -13.33 8.01 12.86
CA THR A 36 -14.07 7.98 14.12
C THR A 36 -13.80 9.17 15.04
N PHE A 37 -12.69 9.90 14.82
CA PHE A 37 -12.32 11.06 15.64
C PHE A 37 -11.81 12.27 14.85
N ARG A 38 -11.62 12.15 13.53
CA ARG A 38 -11.31 13.27 12.62
C ARG A 38 -12.04 13.10 11.29
N GLN A 39 -12.32 14.21 10.62
CA GLN A 39 -12.80 14.16 9.25
C GLN A 39 -11.67 13.68 8.33
N VAL A 40 -11.99 12.74 7.46
CA VAL A 40 -11.13 12.19 6.41
C VAL A 40 -11.86 12.43 5.08
N PRO A 41 -11.17 12.79 3.98
CA PRO A 41 -11.82 12.95 2.68
C PRO A 41 -12.61 11.69 2.27
N ASP A 42 -13.74 11.86 1.58
CA ASP A 42 -14.61 10.75 1.17
C ASP A 42 -13.90 9.71 0.26
N THR A 43 -12.84 10.14 -0.43
CA THR A 43 -12.01 9.30 -1.30
C THR A 43 -10.91 8.55 -0.54
N GLN A 44 -10.80 8.73 0.78
CA GLN A 44 -9.74 8.19 1.62
C GLN A 44 -10.28 7.38 2.80
N GLU A 45 -9.55 6.31 3.13
CA GLU A 45 -9.73 5.52 4.35
C GLU A 45 -8.38 5.49 5.09
N VAL A 46 -8.34 5.98 6.32
CA VAL A 46 -7.10 6.19 7.07
C VAL A 46 -7.12 5.38 8.35
N PHE A 47 -6.10 4.55 8.54
CA PHE A 47 -5.95 3.69 9.70
C PHE A 47 -4.62 3.90 10.41
N ILE A 48 -4.65 3.79 11.73
CA ILE A 48 -3.45 3.74 12.58
C ILE A 48 -3.51 2.51 13.46
N ILE A 49 -2.36 2.07 13.98
CA ILE A 49 -2.32 0.98 14.95
C ILE A 49 -2.52 1.53 16.35
N ASN A 50 -3.47 0.94 17.08
CA ASN A 50 -3.58 1.17 18.51
C ASN A 50 -2.91 0.03 19.27
N PRO A 51 -1.73 0.24 19.87
CA PRO A 51 -1.11 -0.80 20.67
C PRO A 51 -1.98 -1.12 21.88
N LYS A 52 -2.24 -2.41 22.15
CA LYS A 52 -2.91 -2.79 23.40
C LYS A 52 -2.00 -2.35 24.57
N GLU A 53 -2.46 -1.41 25.39
CA GLU A 53 -1.76 -1.07 26.64
C GLU A 53 -1.81 -2.28 27.58
N LYS A 54 -0.70 -2.57 28.26
CA LYS A 54 -0.69 -3.55 29.35
C LYS A 54 -1.65 -3.08 30.43
N ASN A 55 -2.78 -3.77 30.61
CA ASN A 55 -3.47 -3.70 31.88
C ASN A 55 -2.57 -4.38 32.93
N GLU A 56 -1.88 -3.61 33.77
CA GLU A 56 -1.07 -4.09 34.90
C GLU A 56 -1.88 -4.81 36.00
N ARG A 57 -3.09 -5.30 35.71
CA ARG A 57 -4.01 -5.96 36.66
C ARG A 57 -4.36 -7.40 36.33
N ASP A 58 -3.77 -8.00 35.30
CA ASP A 58 -3.97 -9.42 35.04
C ASP A 58 -2.98 -10.25 35.88
N GLU A 59 -3.50 -10.91 36.91
CA GLU A 59 -2.80 -11.92 37.70
C GLU A 59 -2.08 -12.93 36.78
N PRO A 60 -0.95 -13.53 37.23
CA PRO A 60 -0.15 -14.44 36.43
C PRO A 60 -0.91 -15.75 36.20
N THR A 61 -1.80 -15.75 35.22
CA THR A 61 -2.51 -16.95 34.80
C THR A 61 -1.62 -17.66 33.78
N LYS A 62 -1.20 -18.87 34.16
CA LYS A 62 -0.37 -19.76 33.35
C LYS A 62 -1.17 -20.20 32.13
N GLU A 63 -0.91 -19.58 30.97
CA GLU A 63 -1.14 -20.09 29.61
C GLU A 63 -0.75 -18.97 28.62
N LYS A 64 0.54 -18.85 28.26
CA LYS A 64 1.03 -17.75 27.40
C LYS A 64 1.98 -18.27 26.31
N GLU A 65 1.43 -18.93 25.29
CA GLU A 65 2.14 -19.09 24.01
C GLU A 65 1.52 -18.21 22.92
N GLY A 66 0.22 -17.84 23.02
CA GLY A 66 -0.45 -16.95 22.06
C GLY A 66 -0.45 -15.46 22.43
N GLN A 67 -0.37 -15.11 23.73
CA GLN A 67 -0.40 -13.71 24.18
C GLN A 67 0.91 -12.98 23.91
N ASP A 68 2.05 -13.66 24.07
CA ASP A 68 3.37 -13.07 23.87
C ASP A 68 3.64 -12.73 22.38
N GLU A 69 3.06 -13.50 21.44
CA GLU A 69 3.17 -13.25 20.00
C GLU A 69 2.35 -12.03 19.55
N GLU A 70 1.11 -11.92 20.04
CA GLU A 70 0.20 -10.83 19.69
C GLU A 70 0.70 -9.49 20.27
N GLU A 71 1.20 -9.51 21.51
CA GLU A 71 1.80 -8.36 22.20
C GLU A 71 3.08 -7.86 21.51
N ASN A 72 3.94 -8.79 21.05
CA ASN A 72 5.12 -8.45 20.27
C ASN A 72 4.73 -7.82 18.92
N SER A 73 3.74 -8.37 18.21
CA SER A 73 3.31 -7.82 16.91
C SER A 73 2.73 -6.39 17.02
N SER A 74 1.98 -6.11 18.08
CA SER A 74 1.39 -4.79 18.32
C SER A 74 2.45 -3.73 18.59
N SER A 75 3.47 -4.06 19.38
CA SER A 75 4.64 -3.19 19.61
C SER A 75 5.45 -2.92 18.33
N LEU A 76 5.54 -3.91 17.43
CA LEU A 76 6.24 -3.74 16.15
C LEU A 76 5.55 -2.76 15.20
N MET A 77 4.23 -2.56 15.33
CA MET A 77 3.46 -1.72 14.40
C MET A 77 2.96 -0.41 15.00
N LYS A 78 3.33 -0.06 16.24
CA LYS A 78 2.74 1.08 16.97
C LYS A 78 2.77 2.43 16.21
N ASP A 79 3.76 2.63 15.33
CA ASP A 79 3.96 3.87 14.57
C ASP A 79 3.49 3.74 13.10
N LEU A 80 2.93 2.58 12.72
CA LEU A 80 2.45 2.32 11.37
C LEU A 80 1.12 3.05 11.13
N SER A 81 1.06 3.79 10.03
CA SER A 81 -0.19 4.31 9.47
C SER A 81 -0.43 3.74 8.08
N MET A 82 -1.70 3.62 7.71
CA MET A 82 -2.15 3.04 6.46
C MET A 82 -3.21 3.95 5.84
N ILE A 83 -3.10 4.20 4.54
CA ILE A 83 -4.06 5.02 3.80
C ILE A 83 -4.46 4.27 2.55
N VAL A 84 -5.77 4.12 2.33
CA VAL A 84 -6.33 3.68 1.05
C VAL A 84 -6.99 4.88 0.39
N GLU A 85 -6.70 5.12 -0.87
CA GLU A 85 -7.18 6.29 -1.59
C GLU A 85 -7.64 5.95 -3.01
N VAL A 86 -8.77 6.54 -3.42
CA VAL A 86 -9.31 6.47 -4.77
C VAL A 86 -8.96 7.75 -5.52
N LEU A 87 -8.13 7.61 -6.56
CA LEU A 87 -7.62 8.71 -7.38
C LEU A 87 -8.13 8.61 -8.82
N GLU A 88 -8.19 9.75 -9.51
CA GLU A 88 -8.29 9.74 -10.96
C GLU A 88 -7.01 9.16 -11.58
N SER A 89 -7.16 8.31 -12.61
CA SER A 89 -6.00 7.74 -13.29
C SER A 89 -5.14 8.83 -13.94
N VAL A 90 -3.82 8.79 -13.65
CA VAL A 90 -2.86 9.71 -14.27
C VAL A 90 -2.65 9.39 -15.76
N ASP A 91 -2.75 10.38 -16.64
CA ASP A 91 -2.27 10.24 -18.02
C ASP A 91 -0.79 10.65 -18.09
N LEU A 92 0.09 9.70 -18.46
CA LEU A 92 1.51 9.98 -18.57
C LEU A 92 1.85 10.90 -19.75
N ASN A 93 0.96 11.06 -20.73
CA ASN A 93 1.16 12.03 -21.81
C ASN A 93 1.19 13.48 -21.27
N ASP A 94 0.51 13.74 -20.16
CA ASP A 94 0.52 15.03 -19.49
C ASP A 94 1.75 15.21 -18.59
N ASN A 95 2.55 14.15 -18.39
CA ASN A 95 3.68 14.09 -17.45
C ASN A 95 4.94 13.52 -18.13
N PRO A 96 5.54 14.26 -19.09
CA PRO A 96 6.56 13.73 -19.98
C PRO A 96 7.87 13.34 -19.28
N GLU A 97 8.13 13.85 -18.09
CA GLU A 97 9.26 13.49 -17.24
C GLU A 97 9.25 12.02 -16.78
N TYR A 98 8.08 11.37 -16.81
CA TYR A 98 7.94 9.95 -16.48
C TYR A 98 7.98 9.03 -17.70
N HIS A 99 8.05 9.59 -18.92
CA HIS A 99 8.29 8.77 -20.10
C HIS A 99 9.69 8.17 -20.05
N GLN A 100 9.78 6.85 -20.19
CA GLN A 100 11.07 6.23 -20.44
C GLN A 100 11.64 6.73 -21.77
N PRO A 101 12.93 7.09 -21.85
CA PRO A 101 13.55 7.36 -23.14
C PRO A 101 13.39 6.12 -24.03
N PRO A 102 13.14 6.27 -25.34
CA PRO A 102 12.98 5.13 -26.23
C PRO A 102 14.21 4.24 -26.13
N SER A 103 13.98 2.98 -25.77
CA SER A 103 15.04 1.97 -25.75
C SER A 103 15.68 1.90 -27.13
N THR A 104 17.01 1.92 -27.18
CA THR A 104 17.77 1.67 -28.42
C THR A 104 17.57 0.21 -28.81
N GLY A 105 16.44 -0.11 -29.45
CA GLY A 105 16.01 -1.44 -29.85
C GLY A 105 14.51 -1.62 -29.64
N SER A 106 13.77 -1.86 -30.73
CA SER A 106 12.30 -1.83 -30.89
C SER A 106 11.44 -2.78 -30.02
N SER A 107 11.83 -3.12 -28.79
CA SER A 107 10.94 -3.77 -27.83
C SER A 107 10.42 -2.75 -26.82
N VAL A 108 9.12 -2.44 -26.87
CA VAL A 108 8.42 -1.73 -25.80
C VAL A 108 8.54 -2.59 -24.55
N ASP A 109 9.20 -2.10 -23.49
CA ASP A 109 9.22 -2.76 -22.17
C ASP A 109 7.80 -2.75 -21.60
N PRO A 110 7.08 -3.90 -21.56
CA PRO A 110 5.71 -3.93 -21.06
C PRO A 110 5.64 -3.52 -19.58
N GLY A 111 6.73 -3.70 -18.84
CA GLY A 111 6.86 -3.26 -17.45
C GLY A 111 7.20 -1.78 -17.30
N GLY A 112 7.56 -1.08 -18.38
CA GLY A 112 7.92 0.33 -18.33
C GLY A 112 6.75 1.22 -17.97
N TYR A 113 5.57 0.96 -18.54
CA TYR A 113 4.36 1.74 -18.31
C TYR A 113 3.86 1.65 -16.84
N PRO A 114 3.66 0.47 -16.24
CA PRO A 114 3.26 0.39 -14.83
C PRO A 114 4.31 0.98 -13.87
N ARG A 115 5.61 0.83 -14.15
CA ARG A 115 6.69 1.45 -13.35
C ARG A 115 6.64 2.97 -13.39
N ALA A 116 6.32 3.56 -14.55
CA ALA A 116 6.22 5.00 -14.69
C ALA A 116 5.05 5.59 -13.90
N ILE A 117 3.88 4.93 -13.93
CA ILE A 117 2.73 5.34 -13.11
C ILE A 117 3.04 5.21 -11.61
N MET A 118 3.67 4.10 -11.20
CA MET A 118 4.10 3.91 -9.81
C MET A 118 5.06 5.01 -9.34
N LYS A 119 6.00 5.42 -10.20
CA LYS A 119 6.89 6.55 -9.91
C LYS A 119 6.13 7.86 -9.73
N TYR A 120 5.18 8.16 -10.63
CA TYR A 120 4.34 9.35 -10.52
C TYR A 120 3.65 9.43 -9.16
N HIS A 121 2.96 8.36 -8.74
CA HIS A 121 2.24 8.34 -7.46
C HIS A 121 3.17 8.44 -6.26
N PHE A 122 4.34 7.80 -6.31
CA PHE A 122 5.34 7.90 -5.23
C PHE A 122 5.90 9.32 -5.10
N ASP A 123 6.18 9.99 -6.22
CA ASP A 123 6.71 11.35 -6.26
C ASP A 123 5.63 12.39 -5.90
N ALA A 124 4.37 12.17 -6.30
CA ALA A 124 3.23 12.98 -5.87
C ALA A 124 3.04 12.92 -4.35
N LEU A 125 3.07 11.72 -3.75
CA LEU A 125 3.03 11.55 -2.30
C LEU A 125 4.21 12.27 -1.61
N ALA A 126 5.41 12.20 -2.20
CA ALA A 126 6.58 12.92 -1.67
C ALA A 126 6.40 14.44 -1.71
N HIS A 127 5.79 14.95 -2.79
CA HIS A 127 5.49 16.37 -2.95
C HIS A 127 4.50 16.85 -1.87
N ASP A 128 3.41 16.11 -1.65
CA ASP A 128 2.40 16.42 -0.64
C ASP A 128 2.99 16.41 0.78
N ASN A 129 3.91 15.47 1.03
CA ASN A 129 4.64 15.40 2.29
C ASN A 129 5.77 16.45 2.41
N SER A 130 6.01 17.26 1.37
CA SER A 130 7.13 18.20 1.29
C SER A 130 8.48 17.51 1.59
N ALA A 131 8.67 16.30 1.08
CA ALA A 131 9.85 15.51 1.32
C ALA A 131 11.10 16.17 0.70
N GLN A 132 12.19 16.21 1.47
CA GLN A 132 13.49 16.73 1.01
C GLN A 132 14.20 15.73 0.08
N LEU A 133 14.00 14.45 0.34
CA LEU A 133 14.52 13.35 -0.46
C LEU A 133 13.41 12.30 -0.59
N ALA A 134 13.26 11.77 -1.79
CA ALA A 134 12.38 10.64 -2.08
C ALA A 134 13.16 9.63 -2.92
N THR A 135 13.16 8.37 -2.51
CA THR A 135 13.90 7.33 -3.24
C THR A 135 13.15 6.01 -3.20
N ILE A 136 12.73 5.57 -4.38
CA ILE A 136 12.23 4.21 -4.58
C ILE A 136 13.39 3.22 -4.52
N LYS A 137 13.26 2.20 -3.67
CA LYS A 137 14.25 1.13 -3.51
C LYS A 137 13.91 -0.10 -4.35
N SER A 138 12.62 -0.42 -4.49
CA SER A 138 12.15 -1.51 -5.34
C SER A 138 10.77 -1.23 -5.90
N ILE A 139 10.52 -1.76 -7.10
CA ILE A 139 9.17 -1.86 -7.70
C ILE A 139 9.00 -3.30 -8.18
N GLU A 140 7.96 -3.95 -7.69
CA GLU A 140 7.55 -5.31 -8.03
C GLU A 140 6.31 -5.24 -8.93
N LEU A 141 6.40 -5.88 -10.09
CA LEU A 141 5.29 -5.99 -11.04
C LEU A 141 4.51 -7.29 -10.81
N PRO A 142 3.25 -7.36 -11.22
CA PRO A 142 2.54 -8.63 -11.34
C PRO A 142 3.30 -9.63 -12.21
N ASP A 143 3.20 -10.92 -11.90
CA ASP A 143 3.77 -12.01 -12.72
C ASP A 143 3.30 -11.93 -14.17
N ASN A 144 2.03 -11.55 -14.36
CA ASN A 144 1.46 -11.20 -15.65
C ASN A 144 1.11 -9.71 -15.68
N VAL A 145 1.96 -8.91 -16.33
CA VAL A 145 1.77 -7.45 -16.44
C VAL A 145 0.45 -7.06 -17.11
N ALA A 146 -0.14 -7.91 -17.95
CA ALA A 146 -1.47 -7.68 -18.52
C ALA A 146 -2.60 -7.73 -17.47
N GLN A 147 -2.31 -8.16 -16.23
CA GLN A 147 -3.24 -8.13 -15.12
C GLN A 147 -3.16 -6.84 -14.28
N PHE A 148 -2.22 -5.92 -14.58
CA PHE A 148 -2.13 -4.62 -13.91
C PHE A 148 -3.36 -3.74 -14.15
N THR A 149 -4.02 -3.92 -15.29
CA THR A 149 -5.27 -3.25 -15.60
C THR A 149 -6.45 -4.21 -15.56
N GLU A 150 -7.62 -3.64 -15.29
CA GLU A 150 -8.89 -4.37 -15.38
C GLU A 150 -9.10 -4.87 -16.83
N PRO A 151 -9.62 -6.10 -17.02
CA PRO A 151 -9.97 -6.59 -18.35
C PRO A 151 -10.90 -5.63 -19.07
N PRO A 152 -10.78 -5.46 -20.40
CA PRO A 152 -11.78 -4.71 -21.14
C PRO A 152 -13.17 -5.30 -20.88
N ALA A 153 -14.15 -4.44 -20.59
CA ALA A 153 -15.54 -4.87 -20.43
C ALA A 153 -15.96 -5.67 -21.68
N PRO A 154 -16.75 -6.75 -21.52
CA PRO A 154 -17.25 -7.51 -22.66
C PRO A 154 -18.07 -6.58 -23.55
N GLN A 155 -17.59 -6.36 -24.78
CA GLN A 155 -18.32 -5.59 -25.78
C GLN A 155 -19.64 -6.28 -26.07
N SER A 156 -20.75 -5.63 -25.72
CA SER A 156 -22.09 -6.11 -26.02
C SER A 156 -22.25 -6.20 -27.55
N GLY A 157 -22.36 -7.42 -28.08
CA GLY A 157 -22.62 -7.67 -29.50
C GLY A 157 -21.58 -8.50 -30.27
N VAL A 158 -20.45 -8.86 -29.66
CA VAL A 158 -19.47 -9.75 -30.31
C VAL A 158 -19.46 -11.11 -29.61
N THR A 159 -20.16 -12.10 -30.18
CA THR A 159 -20.02 -13.51 -29.79
C THR A 159 -18.61 -13.98 -30.16
N GLY A 160 -17.67 -13.86 -29.22
CA GLY A 160 -16.26 -14.26 -29.39
C GLY A 160 -15.21 -13.24 -28.90
N GLY A 161 -15.62 -12.08 -28.35
CA GLY A 161 -14.68 -11.11 -27.76
C GLY A 161 -14.07 -11.62 -26.44
N ALA A 162 -12.76 -11.45 -26.27
CA ALA A 162 -11.98 -11.88 -25.09
C ALA A 162 -12.25 -11.06 -23.80
N GLY A 163 -13.48 -10.59 -23.59
CA GLY A 163 -13.88 -9.88 -22.38
C GLY A 163 -14.29 -10.87 -21.29
N GLY A 164 -13.50 -10.97 -20.22
CA GLY A 164 -13.85 -11.73 -19.02
C GLY A 164 -14.77 -10.93 -18.09
N PRO A 165 -15.32 -11.56 -17.04
CA PRO A 165 -15.98 -10.82 -15.96
C PRO A 165 -14.99 -9.83 -15.32
N ARG A 166 -15.51 -8.68 -14.85
CA ARG A 166 -14.68 -7.71 -14.12
C ARG A 166 -13.96 -8.40 -12.98
N ARG A 167 -12.67 -8.10 -12.84
CA ARG A 167 -11.85 -8.56 -11.71
C ARG A 167 -11.03 -7.42 -11.16
N THR A 168 -10.73 -7.47 -9.87
CA THR A 168 -9.70 -6.59 -9.30
C THR A 168 -8.37 -6.88 -10.02
N PRO A 169 -7.66 -5.85 -10.53
CA PRO A 169 -6.34 -6.04 -11.13
C PRO A 169 -5.33 -6.58 -10.12
N GLU A 170 -4.19 -7.06 -10.61
CA GLU A 170 -3.03 -7.34 -9.76
C GLU A 170 -2.25 -6.03 -9.50
N PRO A 171 -1.81 -5.76 -8.26
CA PRO A 171 -1.14 -4.51 -7.95
C PRO A 171 0.29 -4.48 -8.50
N VAL A 172 0.73 -3.30 -8.90
CA VAL A 172 2.16 -2.96 -8.84
C VAL A 172 2.46 -2.50 -7.43
N THR A 173 3.55 -2.98 -6.83
CA THR A 173 3.95 -2.55 -5.50
C THR A 173 5.33 -1.91 -5.53
N CYS A 174 5.57 -0.93 -4.68
CA CYS A 174 6.89 -0.36 -4.46
C CYS A 174 7.21 -0.22 -2.99
N TYR A 175 8.51 -0.20 -2.70
CA TYR A 175 9.05 0.21 -1.42
C TYR A 175 10.06 1.33 -1.66
N GLY A 176 9.98 2.38 -0.85
CA GLY A 176 10.86 3.54 -0.91
C GLY A 176 11.03 4.19 0.45
N GLN A 177 11.85 5.23 0.47
CA GLN A 177 12.07 6.08 1.63
C GLN A 177 11.83 7.53 1.24
N GLN A 178 11.23 8.28 2.15
CA GLN A 178 11.14 9.74 2.09
C GLN A 178 11.80 10.33 3.33
N SER A 179 12.50 11.45 3.17
CA SER A 179 13.08 12.20 4.28
C SER A 179 12.32 13.51 4.44
N VAL A 180 11.69 13.71 5.60
CA VAL A 180 10.77 14.83 5.86
C VAL A 180 11.28 15.64 7.05
N SER A 181 11.37 16.95 6.87
CA SER A 181 11.68 17.91 7.94
C SER A 181 10.43 18.67 8.36
N LYS A 182 10.31 19.00 9.65
CA LYS A 182 9.33 20.00 10.09
C LYS A 182 9.73 21.39 9.54
N PHE A 183 8.75 22.26 9.27
CA PHE A 183 8.94 23.58 8.65
C PHE A 183 10.01 24.50 9.31
N ASN A 184 10.40 24.24 10.57
CA ASN A 184 11.41 25.00 11.31
C ASN A 184 12.67 24.19 11.67
N ALA A 185 12.82 22.98 11.13
CA ALA A 185 13.92 22.08 11.45
C ALA A 185 14.99 22.12 10.34
N SER A 186 16.26 22.03 10.75
CA SER A 186 17.38 21.89 9.83
C SER A 186 17.33 20.56 9.06
N ALA A 187 18.01 20.46 7.91
CA ALA A 187 18.09 19.19 7.16
C ALA A 187 18.70 18.04 7.99
N SER A 188 19.51 18.36 9.00
CA SER A 188 20.07 17.43 9.98
C SER A 188 19.05 16.88 11.00
N GLU A 189 17.82 17.40 11.03
CA GLU A 189 16.71 16.99 11.89
C GLU A 189 15.56 16.35 11.08
N SER A 190 15.85 15.95 9.84
CA SER A 190 14.93 15.20 8.99
C SER A 190 14.65 13.81 9.58
N HIS A 191 13.41 13.36 9.43
CA HIS A 191 13.00 12.01 9.80
C HIS A 191 12.81 11.20 8.54
N ASP A 192 13.38 10.00 8.53
CA ASP A 192 13.17 9.05 7.45
C ASP A 192 11.85 8.32 7.69
N VAL A 193 11.04 8.22 6.64
CA VAL A 193 9.80 7.44 6.62
C VAL A 193 9.95 6.38 5.54
N HIS A 194 9.74 5.13 5.94
CA HIS A 194 9.68 4.00 5.02
C HIS A 194 8.26 3.89 4.50
N ILE A 195 8.13 3.88 3.17
CA ILE A 195 6.84 3.89 2.49
C ILE A 195 6.75 2.66 1.61
N TRP A 196 5.68 1.91 1.80
CA TRP A 196 5.24 0.91 0.83
C TRP A 196 3.98 1.42 0.14
N LEU A 197 3.92 1.28 -1.19
CA LEU A 197 2.79 1.75 -1.99
C LEU A 197 2.35 0.63 -2.93
N SER A 198 1.05 0.31 -2.93
CA SER A 198 0.44 -0.58 -3.92
C SER A 198 -0.50 0.23 -4.81
N LEU A 199 -0.51 -0.10 -6.10
CA LEU A 199 -1.27 0.59 -7.12
C LEU A 199 -2.09 -0.43 -7.93
N TRP A 200 -3.40 -0.22 -7.99
CA TRP A 200 -4.31 -0.92 -8.90
C TRP A 200 -4.89 0.06 -9.90
N ARG A 201 -4.87 -0.29 -11.19
CA ARG A 201 -5.38 0.59 -12.24
C ARG A 201 -6.66 0.07 -12.87
N LEU A 202 -7.75 0.80 -12.69
CA LEU A 202 -9.06 0.53 -13.26
C LEU A 202 -9.23 1.36 -14.54
N ASN A 203 -8.65 0.88 -15.63
CA ASN A 203 -8.65 1.60 -16.89
C ASN A 203 -10.08 1.77 -17.43
N GLY A 204 -10.48 3.00 -17.75
CA GLY A 204 -11.83 3.29 -18.27
C GLY A 204 -12.97 3.15 -17.25
N VAL A 205 -12.68 2.97 -15.96
CA VAL A 205 -13.66 2.85 -14.89
C VAL A 205 -13.63 4.10 -14.02
N GLY A 206 -14.78 4.73 -13.81
CA GLY A 206 -14.88 6.00 -13.09
C GLY A 206 -14.33 7.19 -13.86
N ASN A 207 -14.49 8.37 -13.25
CA ASN A 207 -13.99 9.65 -13.78
C ASN A 207 -14.38 9.90 -15.24
N ASN A 208 -15.66 9.69 -15.58
CA ASN A 208 -16.18 9.82 -16.95
C ASN A 208 -15.43 8.97 -17.99
N GLY A 209 -14.91 7.81 -17.59
CA GLY A 209 -14.15 6.91 -18.45
C GLY A 209 -12.66 7.23 -18.55
N ARG A 210 -12.13 8.21 -17.79
CA ARG A 210 -10.69 8.47 -17.71
C ARG A 210 -9.93 7.40 -16.91
N GLY A 211 -10.65 6.64 -16.08
CA GLY A 211 -10.07 5.58 -15.25
C GLY A 211 -9.85 6.01 -13.80
N THR A 212 -9.61 5.01 -12.96
CA THR A 212 -9.38 5.19 -11.52
C THR A 212 -8.09 4.48 -11.14
N ASP A 213 -7.24 5.15 -10.37
CA ASP A 213 -6.09 4.55 -9.70
C ASP A 213 -6.45 4.37 -8.22
N LEU A 214 -6.44 3.13 -7.73
CA LEU A 214 -6.58 2.84 -6.31
C LEU A 214 -5.17 2.69 -5.72
N VAL A 215 -4.91 3.38 -4.62
CA VAL A 215 -3.61 3.41 -3.95
C VAL A 215 -3.75 2.93 -2.51
N LEU A 216 -2.83 2.07 -2.08
CA LEU A 216 -2.64 1.72 -0.66
C LEU A 216 -1.23 2.15 -0.26
N THR A 217 -1.11 2.94 0.81
CA THR A 217 0.18 3.31 1.40
C THR A 217 0.30 2.77 2.82
N PHE A 218 1.49 2.29 3.16
CA PHE A 218 1.92 1.96 4.52
C PHE A 218 3.09 2.87 4.86
N ASN A 219 2.97 3.69 5.90
CA ASN A 219 4.00 4.61 6.34
C ASN A 219 4.56 4.16 7.70
N LEU A 220 5.84 3.79 7.72
CA LEU A 220 6.57 3.41 8.93
C LEU A 220 7.67 4.44 9.20
N PRO A 221 7.51 5.33 10.20
CA PRO A 221 8.56 6.24 10.62
C PRO A 221 9.79 5.49 11.14
N HIS A 222 10.97 5.94 10.74
CA HIS A 222 12.25 5.52 11.31
C HIS A 222 12.84 6.68 12.11
N LEU A 223 12.56 6.70 13.41
CA LEU A 223 13.09 7.72 14.30
C LEU A 223 14.53 7.39 14.70
N PRO A 224 15.44 8.36 14.83
CA PRO A 224 16.83 8.12 15.23
C PRO A 224 16.98 7.43 16.60
N THR A 225 15.99 7.59 17.48
CA THR A 225 15.94 6.98 18.82
C THR A 225 15.44 5.54 18.81
N THR A 226 15.09 4.99 17.64
CA THR A 226 14.52 3.65 17.55
C THR A 226 15.59 2.60 17.82
N ASN A 227 15.26 1.60 18.63
CA ASN A 227 16.15 0.46 18.83
C ASN A 227 16.35 -0.28 17.49
N PRO A 228 17.60 -0.43 16.98
CA PRO A 228 17.84 -1.01 15.65
C PRO A 228 17.26 -2.41 15.45
N ALA A 229 17.32 -3.26 16.48
CA ALA A 229 16.80 -4.62 16.40
C ALA A 229 15.27 -4.65 16.40
N HIS A 230 14.62 -3.73 17.12
CA HIS A 230 13.17 -3.57 17.09
C HIS A 230 12.72 -3.05 15.73
N PHE A 231 13.37 -1.98 15.24
CA PHE A 231 13.06 -1.41 13.92
C PHE A 231 13.21 -2.43 12.80
N GLN A 232 14.28 -3.24 12.80
CA GLN A 232 14.47 -4.27 11.79
C GLN A 232 13.34 -5.31 11.77
N ARG A 233 12.80 -5.66 12.93
CA ARG A 233 11.64 -6.55 13.05
C ARG A 233 10.36 -5.86 12.58
N SER A 234 10.16 -4.59 12.96
CA SER A 234 9.04 -3.77 12.51
C SER A 234 9.01 -3.64 11.00
N PHE A 235 10.17 -3.38 10.39
CA PHE A 235 10.35 -3.29 8.95
C PHE A 235 9.96 -4.59 8.24
N GLU A 236 10.52 -5.72 8.67
CA GLU A 236 10.25 -7.02 8.05
C GLU A 236 8.79 -7.44 8.24
N TYR A 237 8.22 -7.19 9.42
CA TYR A 237 6.80 -7.44 9.68
C TYR A 237 5.92 -6.58 8.77
N THR A 238 6.16 -5.26 8.74
CA THR A 238 5.43 -4.29 7.91
C THR A 238 5.47 -4.67 6.45
N ARG A 239 6.64 -5.04 5.92
CA ARG A 239 6.80 -5.54 4.56
C ARG A 239 5.89 -6.73 4.28
N ARG A 240 5.88 -7.74 5.15
CA ARG A 240 5.05 -8.95 4.96
C ARG A 240 3.56 -8.64 4.98
N ILE A 241 3.10 -7.88 5.99
CA ILE A 241 1.68 -7.56 6.11
C ILE A 241 1.22 -6.62 4.97
N PHE A 242 2.07 -5.71 4.49
CA PHE A 242 1.78 -4.89 3.32
C PHE A 242 1.54 -5.75 2.07
N HIS A 243 2.43 -6.70 1.76
CA HIS A 243 2.25 -7.56 0.60
C HIS A 243 1.02 -8.47 0.73
N HIS A 244 0.71 -8.94 1.94
CA HIS A 244 -0.53 -9.68 2.21
C HIS A 244 -1.75 -8.79 1.95
N SER A 245 -1.75 -7.59 2.53
CA SER A 245 -2.84 -6.61 2.39
C SER A 245 -3.09 -6.27 0.92
N ALA A 246 -2.03 -5.97 0.17
CA ALA A 246 -2.12 -5.70 -1.26
C ALA A 246 -2.75 -6.88 -2.03
N ARG A 247 -2.29 -8.11 -1.82
CA ARG A 247 -2.85 -9.28 -2.52
C ARG A 247 -4.27 -9.63 -2.12
N SER A 248 -4.70 -9.23 -0.92
CA SER A 248 -6.04 -9.52 -0.39
C SER A 248 -7.11 -8.54 -0.87
N LEU A 249 -6.72 -7.37 -1.39
CA LEU A 249 -7.67 -6.33 -1.79
C LEU A 249 -8.59 -6.85 -2.90
N ARG A 250 -9.90 -6.71 -2.68
CA ARG A 250 -10.92 -7.09 -3.65
C ARG A 250 -12.02 -6.06 -3.73
N ILE A 251 -12.33 -5.65 -4.96
CA ILE A 251 -13.48 -4.83 -5.29
C ILE A 251 -14.70 -5.74 -5.34
N VAL A 252 -15.66 -5.50 -4.46
CA VAL A 252 -16.90 -6.25 -4.32
C VAL A 252 -18.05 -5.55 -5.03
N ASP A 253 -18.11 -4.23 -4.91
CA ASP A 253 -19.11 -3.39 -5.58
C ASP A 253 -18.44 -2.36 -6.49
N TRP A 254 -18.73 -2.47 -7.79
CA TRP A 254 -18.16 -1.60 -8.81
C TRP A 254 -18.97 -0.30 -9.01
N THR A 255 -20.16 -0.17 -8.41
CA THR A 255 -20.92 1.10 -8.45
C THR A 255 -20.26 2.19 -7.61
N LEU A 256 -19.25 1.86 -6.80
CA LEU A 256 -18.39 2.86 -6.17
C LEU A 256 -17.78 3.82 -7.19
N PHE A 257 -17.48 3.32 -8.40
CA PHE A 257 -16.80 4.08 -9.45
C PHE A 257 -17.74 4.56 -10.57
N SER A 258 -19.06 4.45 -10.40
CA SER A 258 -20.02 4.85 -11.44
C SER A 258 -20.29 6.35 -11.46
#